data_AF-A0A2X4V3E5-F1
#
_entry.id   AF-A0A2X4V3E5-F1
#
_cell.length_a   1.000
_cell.length_b   1.000
_cell.length_c   1.000
_cell.angle_alpha   90.00
_cell.angle_beta   90.00
_cell.angle_gamma   90.00
#
_symmetry.space_group_name_H-M   'P 1'
#
loop_
_entity.id
_entity.type
_entity.pdbx_description
1 polymer ?
#
loop_
_entity_poly.entity_id
_entity_poly.type
_entity_poly.pdbx_seq_one_letter_code
_entity_poly.pdbx_strand_id
1 'polypeptide(L)'
;MTHISTYNRLSGAAFMNVAIRSALDCLIIGGIFFYVNPSGGFTSVGIFLALFPLVAIISISGEVVYDLLKGYATEDYAVHRRTSEDISPAGWGETLWGRIAGCAILLALITVPPLYWLLQAFSPEGKTLTGWVLGAVCLVVIAACCLTLRIVGDRIIDWYVGRLAMPQQEASKEASDRFMVFNYFLPWAVIAAIIAGLLSWGYFSPRSEQAPAYIDVAEMAFSCGGTAYIIALWIAYITQKQATIDIRAHLLRFDDDDTLDEGTMYFLIHAWSGCIIVAIFIISRFFSWASFTPLQVTLIDALVAALSAIVGALGGLLRARTSLLTQELKK
;
A
#
# COMPACT_ATOMS: atom_id res chain seq x y z
N MET A 1 -31.76 20.28 21.68
CA MET A 1 -31.04 21.10 20.67
C MET A 1 -29.92 20.26 20.11
N THR A 2 -29.90 20.13 18.79
CA THR A 2 -29.06 19.25 17.98
C THR A 2 -27.57 19.59 18.12
N HIS A 3 -26.82 18.73 18.81
CA HIS A 3 -25.38 18.62 18.62
C HIS A 3 -25.16 18.02 17.23
N ILE A 4 -25.17 18.87 16.21
CA ILE A 4 -24.57 18.53 14.92
C ILE A 4 -23.08 18.45 15.20
N SER A 5 -22.65 17.22 15.46
CA SER A 5 -21.30 16.71 15.31
C SER A 5 -20.39 17.68 14.53
N THR A 6 -19.46 18.29 15.26
CA THR A 6 -18.27 18.95 14.71
C THR A 6 -17.34 17.94 14.00
N TYR A 7 -17.69 16.65 14.00
CA TYR A 7 -16.87 15.51 13.57
C TYR A 7 -16.89 15.26 12.05
N ASN A 8 -17.50 16.10 11.23
CA ASN A 8 -17.57 15.91 9.77
C ASN A 8 -16.57 16.76 8.96
N ARG A 9 -15.62 17.44 9.62
CA ARG A 9 -14.61 18.25 8.93
C ARG A 9 -13.29 17.51 8.82
N LEU A 10 -13.01 17.00 7.62
CA LEU A 10 -11.65 16.60 7.22
C LEU A 10 -10.68 17.73 7.59
N SER A 11 -9.72 17.46 8.47
CA SER A 11 -8.79 18.50 8.92
C SER A 11 -7.98 19.01 7.72
N GLY A 12 -7.57 20.29 7.75
CA GLY A 12 -6.71 20.84 6.69
C GLY A 12 -5.41 20.04 6.54
N ALA A 13 -4.88 19.51 7.65
CA ALA A 13 -3.72 18.63 7.66
C ALA A 13 -4.01 17.29 6.96
N ALA A 14 -5.16 16.66 7.23
CA ALA A 14 -5.56 15.42 6.55
C ALA A 14 -5.73 15.63 5.04
N PHE A 15 -6.37 16.74 4.64
CA PHE A 15 -6.52 17.11 3.23
C PHE A 15 -5.16 17.26 2.54
N MET A 16 -4.24 18.03 3.13
CA MET A 16 -2.92 18.26 2.56
C MET A 16 -2.11 16.97 2.44
N ASN A 17 -2.21 16.09 3.44
CA ASN A 17 -1.50 14.81 3.42
C ASN A 17 -2.04 13.90 2.30
N VAL A 18 -3.37 13.83 2.13
CA VAL A 18 -4.00 13.14 0.99
C VAL A 18 -3.56 13.74 -0.34
N ALA A 19 -3.60 15.07 -0.48
CA ALA A 19 -3.28 15.75 -1.73
C ALA A 19 -1.81 15.52 -2.15
N ILE A 20 -0.87 15.67 -1.22
CA ILE A 20 0.56 15.47 -1.47
C ILE A 20 0.83 14.02 -1.84
N ARG A 21 0.33 13.06 -1.07
CA ARG A 21 0.53 11.63 -1.33
C ARG A 21 -0.09 11.19 -2.65
N SER A 22 -1.31 11.65 -2.95
CA SER A 22 -1.97 11.35 -4.22
C SER A 22 -1.20 11.92 -5.41
N ALA A 23 -0.68 13.15 -5.29
CA ALA A 23 0.14 13.76 -6.32
C ALA A 23 1.45 13.00 -6.54
N LEU A 24 2.14 12.60 -5.46
CA LEU A 24 3.37 11.81 -5.54
C LEU A 24 3.13 10.43 -6.15
N ASP A 25 2.13 9.69 -5.68
CA ASP A 25 1.80 8.36 -6.21
C ASP A 25 1.38 8.44 -7.68
N CYS A 26 0.58 9.44 -8.07
CA CYS A 26 0.20 9.66 -9.47
C CYS A 26 1.41 10.01 -10.34
N LEU A 27 2.30 10.88 -9.86
CA LEU A 27 3.50 11.29 -10.61
C LEU A 27 4.49 10.13 -10.76
N ILE A 28 4.73 9.36 -9.71
CA ILE A 28 5.67 8.24 -9.73
C ILE A 28 5.07 7.09 -10.54
N ILE A 29 3.94 6.52 -10.10
CA ILE A 29 3.39 5.31 -10.73
C ILE A 29 2.82 5.64 -12.10
N GLY A 30 2.00 6.69 -12.20
CA GLY A 30 1.42 7.11 -13.48
C GLY A 30 2.46 7.69 -14.42
N GLY A 31 3.39 8.51 -13.94
CA GLY A 31 4.48 9.04 -14.78
C GLY A 31 5.37 7.94 -15.33
N ILE A 32 5.79 6.96 -14.50
CA ILE A 32 6.55 5.80 -14.98
C ILE A 32 5.70 5.03 -16.00
N PHE A 33 4.46 4.67 -15.67
CA PHE A 33 3.58 3.89 -16.54
C PHE A 33 3.40 4.52 -17.93
N PHE A 34 3.08 5.82 -17.99
CA PHE A 34 2.88 6.51 -19.26
C PHE A 34 4.19 6.86 -19.99
N TYR A 35 5.30 7.04 -19.26
CA TYR A 35 6.62 7.19 -19.87
C TYR A 35 7.05 5.92 -20.60
N VAL A 36 6.83 4.75 -19.99
CA VAL A 36 7.18 3.45 -20.57
C VAL A 36 6.15 2.96 -21.59
N ASN A 37 4.97 3.60 -21.65
CA ASN A 37 3.90 3.28 -22.58
C ASN A 37 3.40 4.53 -23.35
N PRO A 38 4.28 5.18 -24.14
CA PRO A 38 4.00 6.48 -24.76
C PRO A 38 2.95 6.41 -25.88
N SER A 39 2.76 5.23 -26.48
CA SER A 39 1.81 4.92 -27.54
C SER A 39 0.47 4.35 -27.03
N GLY A 40 0.26 4.35 -25.71
CA GLY A 40 -0.82 3.70 -24.96
C GLY A 40 -2.12 3.45 -25.69
N GLY A 41 -2.24 2.25 -26.28
CA GLY A 41 -3.52 1.79 -26.81
C GLY A 41 -4.58 1.77 -25.70
N PHE A 42 -5.85 2.03 -26.06
CA PHE A 42 -6.97 2.14 -25.12
C PHE A 42 -7.06 1.05 -24.04
N THR A 43 -6.61 -0.18 -24.35
CA THR A 43 -6.57 -1.29 -23.42
C THR A 43 -5.59 -1.08 -22.25
N SER A 44 -4.36 -0.58 -22.47
CA SER A 44 -3.38 -0.39 -21.39
C SER A 44 -3.78 0.75 -20.47
N VAL A 45 -4.28 1.85 -21.04
CA VAL A 45 -4.84 2.97 -20.28
C VAL A 45 -6.07 2.52 -19.48
N GLY A 46 -6.95 1.71 -20.06
CA GLY A 46 -8.11 1.15 -19.36
C GLY A 46 -7.71 0.29 -18.15
N ILE A 47 -6.69 -0.55 -18.29
CA ILE A 47 -6.16 -1.36 -17.18
C ILE A 47 -5.59 -0.45 -16.07
N PHE A 48 -4.82 0.58 -16.44
CA PHE A 48 -4.30 1.57 -15.48
C PHE A 48 -5.42 2.26 -14.70
N LEU A 49 -6.44 2.79 -15.40
CA LEU A 49 -7.58 3.44 -14.75
C LEU A 49 -8.39 2.51 -13.84
N ALA A 50 -8.46 1.22 -14.16
CA ALA A 50 -9.19 0.27 -13.33
C ALA A 50 -8.45 -0.06 -12.03
N LEU A 51 -7.12 -0.16 -12.08
CA LEU A 51 -6.31 -0.71 -10.99
C LEU A 51 -5.61 0.36 -10.16
N PHE A 52 -5.06 1.41 -10.77
CA PHE A 52 -4.30 2.44 -10.03
C PHE A 52 -5.17 3.21 -9.02
N PRO A 53 -6.35 3.75 -9.37
CA PRO A 53 -7.18 4.47 -8.40
C PRO A 53 -7.58 3.59 -7.22
N LEU A 54 -7.90 2.31 -7.47
CA LEU A 54 -8.26 1.37 -6.43
C LEU A 54 -7.11 1.22 -5.41
N VAL A 55 -5.89 0.97 -5.92
CA VAL A 55 -4.71 0.83 -5.08
C VAL A 55 -4.40 2.11 -4.32
N ALA A 56 -4.40 3.26 -5.00
CA ALA A 56 -4.07 4.55 -4.40
C ALA A 56 -5.07 4.94 -3.29
N ILE A 57 -6.37 4.70 -3.50
CA ILE A 57 -7.38 4.98 -2.47
C ILE A 57 -7.12 4.14 -1.21
N ILE A 58 -6.77 2.86 -1.38
CA ILE A 58 -6.51 1.94 -0.27
C ILE A 58 -5.25 2.34 0.50
N SER A 59 -4.12 2.50 -0.21
CA SER A 59 -2.82 2.80 0.42
C SER A 59 -2.84 4.17 1.10
N ILE A 60 -3.27 5.22 0.39
CA ILE A 60 -3.23 6.60 0.89
C ILE A 60 -4.20 6.78 2.06
N SER A 61 -5.42 6.25 1.96
CA SER A 61 -6.39 6.38 3.06
C SER A 61 -5.89 5.66 4.31
N GLY A 62 -5.34 4.45 4.17
CA GLY A 62 -4.74 3.72 5.29
C GLY A 62 -3.61 4.50 5.94
N GLU A 63 -2.65 4.98 5.15
CA GLU A 63 -1.51 5.73 5.67
C GLU A 63 -1.89 7.04 6.36
N VAL A 64 -2.85 7.79 5.80
CA VAL A 64 -3.31 9.05 6.42
C VAL A 64 -4.02 8.78 7.74
N VAL A 65 -4.80 7.70 7.85
CA VAL A 65 -5.41 7.30 9.13
C VAL A 65 -4.33 7.04 10.19
N TYR A 66 -3.27 6.29 9.85
CA TYR A 66 -2.19 6.03 10.80
C TYR A 66 -1.39 7.27 11.18
N ASP A 67 -1.18 8.20 10.24
CA ASP A 67 -0.53 9.48 10.55
C ASP A 67 -1.39 10.35 11.48
N LEU A 68 -2.73 10.32 11.33
CA LEU A 68 -3.64 10.99 12.26
C LEU A 68 -3.62 10.32 13.65
N LEU A 69 -3.55 8.99 13.71
CA LEU A 69 -3.48 8.22 14.95
C LEU A 69 -2.23 8.49 15.79
N LYS A 70 -1.10 8.89 15.18
CA LYS A 70 0.11 9.29 15.93
C LYS A 70 -0.18 10.42 16.93
N GLY A 71 -1.10 11.32 16.61
CA GLY A 71 -1.53 12.39 17.53
C GLY A 71 -2.28 11.88 18.76
N TYR A 72 -2.81 10.66 18.71
CA TYR A 72 -3.56 10.00 19.78
C TYR A 72 -2.76 8.91 20.51
N ALA A 73 -1.48 8.73 20.16
CA ALA A 73 -0.67 7.59 20.57
C ALA A 73 -0.16 7.63 22.03
N THR A 74 -0.65 8.56 22.85
CA THR A 74 -0.44 8.58 24.30
C THR A 74 -1.69 8.05 25.01
N GLU A 75 -1.51 7.07 25.90
CA GLU A 75 -2.61 6.44 26.64
C GLU A 75 -3.47 7.47 27.40
N ASP A 76 -2.83 8.46 28.04
CA ASP A 76 -3.53 9.53 28.77
C ASP A 76 -4.50 10.32 27.88
N TYR A 77 -4.09 10.62 26.64
CA TYR A 77 -4.92 11.35 25.69
C TYR A 77 -6.05 10.48 25.14
N ALA A 78 -5.77 9.20 24.88
CA ALA A 78 -6.77 8.23 24.45
C ALA A 78 -7.83 7.98 25.53
N VAL A 79 -7.44 7.86 26.80
CA VAL A 79 -8.33 7.69 27.95
C VAL A 79 -9.23 8.91 28.12
N HIS A 80 -8.66 10.12 28.08
CA HIS A 80 -9.43 11.35 28.17
C HIS A 80 -10.49 11.42 27.06
N ARG A 81 -10.09 11.17 25.82
CA ARG A 81 -11.00 11.21 24.67
C ARG A 81 -12.10 10.15 24.73
N ARG A 82 -11.78 8.92 25.16
CA ARG A 82 -12.78 7.86 25.34
C ARG A 82 -13.83 8.26 26.39
N THR A 83 -13.41 8.83 27.52
CA THR A 83 -14.33 9.27 28.58
C THR A 83 -15.24 10.42 28.15
N SER A 84 -14.80 11.26 27.22
CA SER A 84 -15.61 12.37 26.70
C SER A 84 -16.60 11.97 25.59
N GLU A 85 -16.33 10.90 24.85
CA GLU A 85 -17.04 10.58 23.59
C GLU A 85 -17.79 9.22 23.58
N ASP A 86 -17.83 8.49 24.71
CA ASP A 86 -18.54 7.20 24.89
C ASP A 86 -18.25 6.18 23.77
N ILE A 87 -16.96 5.97 23.49
CA ILE A 87 -16.45 5.19 22.35
C ILE A 87 -16.44 3.68 22.66
N SER A 88 -17.06 2.88 21.78
CA SER A 88 -17.06 1.41 21.84
C SER A 88 -15.97 0.77 20.95
N PRO A 89 -15.13 -0.12 21.47
CA PRO A 89 -14.08 -0.80 20.70
C PRO A 89 -14.53 -2.12 20.03
N ALA A 90 -15.83 -2.45 20.03
CA ALA A 90 -16.30 -3.73 19.51
C ALA A 90 -16.35 -3.79 17.97
N GLY A 91 -15.70 -4.79 17.37
CA GLY A 91 -16.04 -5.29 16.03
C GLY A 91 -15.44 -4.59 14.80
N TRP A 92 -14.52 -3.63 14.95
CA TRP A 92 -13.97 -2.85 13.81
C TRP A 92 -12.55 -3.23 13.36
N GLY A 93 -11.67 -3.62 14.28
CA GLY A 93 -10.22 -3.81 14.01
C GLY A 93 -9.85 -4.85 12.96
N GLU A 94 -10.50 -6.01 12.97
CA GLU A 94 -10.15 -7.13 12.06
C GLU A 94 -10.49 -6.84 10.59
N THR A 95 -11.19 -5.75 10.29
CA THR A 95 -11.73 -5.46 8.97
C THR A 95 -11.34 -4.09 8.43
N LEU A 96 -10.36 -3.43 9.04
CA LEU A 96 -9.97 -2.06 8.70
C LEU A 96 -9.61 -1.92 7.21
N TRP A 97 -8.68 -2.75 6.74
CA TRP A 97 -8.31 -2.81 5.33
C TRP A 97 -9.47 -3.29 4.45
N GLY A 98 -10.30 -4.22 4.95
CA GLY A 98 -11.48 -4.69 4.23
C GLY A 98 -12.54 -3.61 4.02
N ARG A 99 -12.69 -2.67 4.97
CA ARG A 99 -13.64 -1.55 4.87
C ARG A 99 -13.11 -0.42 4.00
N ILE A 100 -11.82 -0.09 4.13
CA ILE A 100 -11.15 0.84 3.22
C ILE A 100 -11.23 0.28 1.78
N ALA A 101 -10.91 -1.00 1.58
CA ALA A 101 -11.00 -1.68 0.29
C ALA A 101 -12.44 -1.72 -0.22
N GLY A 102 -13.42 -2.05 0.61
CA GLY A 102 -14.83 -2.02 0.22
C GLY A 102 -15.28 -0.63 -0.23
N CYS A 103 -14.87 0.43 0.49
CA CYS A 103 -15.13 1.81 0.09
C CYS A 103 -14.41 2.16 -1.22
N ALA A 104 -13.14 1.79 -1.36
CA ALA A 104 -12.35 2.03 -2.56
C ALA A 104 -12.94 1.34 -3.79
N ILE A 105 -13.41 0.09 -3.67
CA ILE A 105 -14.09 -0.65 -4.75
C ILE A 105 -15.36 0.09 -5.17
N LEU A 106 -16.21 0.47 -4.22
CA LEU A 106 -17.44 1.21 -4.53
C LEU A 106 -17.15 2.54 -5.23
N LEU A 107 -16.14 3.27 -4.77
CA LEU A 107 -15.74 4.54 -5.38
C LEU A 107 -15.10 4.34 -6.75
N ALA A 108 -14.31 3.28 -6.95
CA ALA A 108 -13.75 2.93 -8.25
C ALA A 108 -14.86 2.56 -9.25
N LEU A 109 -15.88 1.79 -8.84
CA LEU A 109 -17.03 1.45 -9.69
C LEU A 109 -17.80 2.69 -10.16
N ILE A 110 -17.83 3.76 -9.38
CA ILE A 110 -18.51 5.01 -9.73
C ILE A 110 -17.61 5.90 -10.59
N THR A 111 -16.31 5.95 -10.31
CA THR A 111 -15.40 6.95 -10.90
C THR A 111 -14.67 6.46 -12.15
N VAL A 112 -14.33 5.16 -12.23
CA VAL A 112 -13.57 4.57 -13.35
C VAL A 112 -14.36 4.56 -14.66
N PRO A 113 -15.65 4.14 -14.72
CA PRO A 113 -16.36 4.08 -15.99
C PRO A 113 -16.53 5.47 -16.66
N PRO A 114 -16.90 6.55 -15.93
CA PRO A 114 -16.92 7.90 -16.51
C PRO A 114 -15.53 8.37 -16.95
N LEU A 115 -14.47 8.12 -16.17
CA LEU A 115 -13.10 8.46 -16.56
C LEU A 115 -12.69 7.76 -17.85
N TYR A 116 -12.99 6.47 -17.96
CA TYR A 116 -12.70 5.67 -19.15
C TYR A 116 -13.51 6.14 -20.37
N TRP A 117 -14.80 6.45 -20.18
CA TRP A 117 -15.65 7.00 -21.25
C TRP A 117 -15.17 8.37 -21.73
N LEU A 118 -14.83 9.28 -20.81
CA LEU A 118 -14.26 10.59 -21.14
C LEU A 118 -12.98 10.43 -21.97
N LEU A 119 -12.12 9.49 -21.58
CA LEU A 119 -10.92 9.16 -22.33
C LEU A 119 -11.18 8.71 -23.77
N GLN A 120 -12.21 7.89 -23.99
CA GLN A 120 -12.62 7.46 -25.32
C GLN A 120 -13.22 8.61 -26.14
N ALA A 121 -14.04 9.45 -25.51
CA ALA A 121 -14.74 10.54 -26.18
C ALA A 121 -13.83 11.70 -26.58
N PHE A 122 -12.76 11.95 -25.81
CA PHE A 122 -11.85 13.08 -25.99
C PHE A 122 -10.47 12.67 -26.49
N SER A 123 -10.33 11.57 -27.23
CA SER A 123 -9.04 11.09 -27.74
C SER A 123 -8.70 11.63 -29.16
N PRO A 124 -8.10 12.82 -29.32
CA PRO A 124 -7.23 13.05 -30.47
C PRO A 124 -5.88 12.37 -30.20
N GLU A 125 -5.26 11.84 -31.25
CA GLU A 125 -3.93 11.25 -31.23
C GLU A 125 -2.91 12.22 -30.59
N GLY A 126 -2.34 11.90 -29.41
CA GLY A 126 -1.23 12.71 -28.88
C GLY A 126 -0.92 12.64 -27.38
N LYS A 127 0.34 13.01 -27.07
CA LYS A 127 0.96 13.10 -25.72
C LYS A 127 0.31 14.12 -24.78
N THR A 128 -0.49 15.05 -25.31
CA THR A 128 -1.25 16.04 -24.54
C THR A 128 -2.36 15.41 -23.71
N LEU A 129 -2.93 14.27 -24.14
CA LEU A 129 -4.00 13.57 -23.40
C LEU A 129 -3.47 12.97 -22.08
N THR A 130 -2.23 12.49 -22.07
CA THR A 130 -1.59 11.84 -20.91
C THR A 130 -1.57 12.73 -19.66
N GLY A 131 -1.22 14.01 -19.82
CA GLY A 131 -1.17 14.96 -18.70
C GLY A 131 -2.55 15.26 -18.11
N TRP A 132 -3.56 15.43 -18.97
CA TRP A 132 -4.94 15.66 -18.54
C TRP A 132 -5.54 14.44 -17.83
N VAL A 133 -5.25 13.25 -18.32
CA VAL A 133 -5.68 11.98 -17.71
C VAL A 133 -5.05 11.80 -16.34
N LEU A 134 -3.74 12.02 -16.23
CA LEU A 134 -3.04 11.94 -14.96
C LEU A 134 -3.60 12.95 -13.95
N GLY A 135 -3.87 14.18 -14.40
CA GLY A 135 -4.49 15.22 -13.59
C GLY A 135 -5.91 14.85 -13.13
N ALA A 136 -6.76 14.36 -14.03
CA ALA A 136 -8.13 13.94 -13.70
C ALA A 136 -8.14 12.75 -12.73
N VAL A 137 -7.29 11.75 -12.97
CA VAL A 137 -7.12 10.60 -12.08
C VAL A 137 -6.64 11.06 -10.70
N CYS A 138 -5.66 11.96 -10.64
CA CYS A 138 -5.16 12.50 -9.38
C CYS A 138 -6.27 13.20 -8.58
N LEU A 139 -7.08 14.04 -9.22
CA LEU A 139 -8.22 14.70 -8.58
C LEU A 139 -9.26 13.70 -8.07
N VAL A 140 -9.56 12.66 -8.85
CA VAL A 140 -10.47 11.58 -8.46
C VAL A 140 -9.94 10.82 -7.25
N VAL A 141 -8.64 10.48 -7.24
CA VAL A 141 -7.99 9.81 -6.10
C VAL A 141 -8.05 10.71 -4.86
N ILE A 142 -7.72 11.99 -4.96
CA ILE A 142 -7.82 12.94 -3.84
C ILE A 142 -9.24 12.97 -3.27
N ALA A 143 -10.24 13.14 -4.14
CA ALA A 143 -11.63 13.20 -3.72
C ALA A 143 -12.09 11.89 -3.08
N ALA A 144 -11.72 10.75 -3.65
CA ALA A 144 -12.07 9.43 -3.16
C ALA A 144 -11.38 9.10 -1.83
N CYS A 145 -10.10 9.44 -1.65
CA CYS A 145 -9.41 9.33 -0.37
C CYS A 145 -10.07 10.20 0.70
N CYS A 146 -10.37 11.47 0.38
CA CYS A 146 -11.07 12.36 1.32
C CYS A 146 -12.46 11.81 1.72
N LEU A 147 -13.19 11.25 0.76
CA LEU A 147 -14.49 10.64 1.02
C LEU A 147 -14.35 9.36 1.85
N THR A 148 -13.35 8.53 1.56
CA THR A 148 -13.03 7.31 2.33
C THR A 148 -12.73 7.67 3.78
N LEU A 149 -11.88 8.68 4.02
CA LEU A 149 -11.58 9.18 5.35
C LEU A 149 -12.83 9.67 6.09
N ARG A 150 -13.76 10.35 5.41
CA ARG A 150 -15.03 10.76 6.03
C ARG A 150 -15.97 9.61 6.33
N ILE A 151 -16.02 8.56 5.51
CA ILE A 151 -16.97 7.45 5.68
C ILE A 151 -16.46 6.45 6.73
N VAL A 152 -15.17 6.10 6.68
CA VAL A 152 -14.60 5.03 7.50
C VAL A 152 -13.46 5.51 8.42
N GLY A 153 -12.79 6.61 8.12
CA GLY A 153 -11.59 7.06 8.85
C GLY A 153 -11.84 7.36 10.31
N ASP A 154 -12.88 8.15 10.63
CA ASP A 154 -13.19 8.48 12.03
C ASP A 154 -13.54 7.25 12.86
N ARG A 155 -14.30 6.31 12.28
CA ARG A 155 -14.66 5.05 12.96
C ARG A 155 -13.44 4.17 13.23
N ILE A 156 -12.46 4.18 12.33
CA ILE A 156 -11.19 3.50 12.54
C ILE A 156 -10.40 4.18 13.67
N ILE A 157 -10.33 5.51 13.66
CA ILE A 157 -9.62 6.28 14.68
C ILE A 157 -10.23 6.02 16.06
N ASP A 158 -11.56 6.14 16.17
CA ASP A 158 -12.30 5.92 17.41
C ASP A 158 -12.10 4.47 17.90
N TRP A 159 -12.09 3.49 17.00
CA TRP A 159 -11.80 2.11 17.38
C TRP A 159 -10.41 1.95 18.02
N TYR A 160 -9.36 2.53 17.42
CA TYR A 160 -8.00 2.51 17.99
C TYR A 160 -7.93 3.24 19.32
N VAL A 161 -8.54 4.43 19.44
CA VAL A 161 -8.61 5.19 20.68
C VAL A 161 -9.31 4.38 21.79
N GLY A 162 -10.43 3.74 21.45
CA GLY A 162 -11.15 2.86 22.36
C GLY A 162 -10.31 1.68 22.85
N ARG A 163 -9.48 1.10 21.97
CA ARG A 163 -8.56 0.00 22.30
C ARG A 163 -7.40 0.45 23.18
N LEU A 164 -6.75 1.56 22.84
CA LEU A 164 -5.64 2.13 23.62
C LEU A 164 -6.04 2.50 25.06
N ALA A 165 -7.33 2.81 25.28
CA ALA A 165 -7.88 3.19 26.58
C ALA A 165 -8.50 2.02 27.38
N MET A 166 -8.35 0.77 26.96
CA MET A 166 -8.83 -0.40 27.71
C MET A 166 -7.74 -1.03 28.60
N PRO A 167 -8.10 -1.66 29.74
CA PRO A 167 -7.16 -2.48 30.50
C PRO A 167 -6.55 -3.55 29.58
N GLN A 168 -5.22 -3.55 29.53
CA GLN A 168 -4.47 -4.24 28.50
C GLN A 168 -4.37 -5.73 28.80
N GLN A 169 -4.81 -6.55 27.87
CA GLN A 169 -4.52 -7.98 27.85
C GLN A 169 -3.93 -8.29 26.48
N GLU A 170 -2.72 -8.83 26.46
CA GLU A 170 -2.05 -9.20 25.21
C GLU A 170 -2.92 -10.14 24.38
N ALA A 171 -2.91 -9.93 23.07
CA ALA A 171 -3.55 -10.85 22.14
C ALA A 171 -2.98 -12.27 22.30
N SER A 172 -3.85 -13.27 22.15
CA SER A 172 -3.37 -14.65 21.99
C SER A 172 -2.50 -14.75 20.72
N LYS A 173 -1.58 -15.70 20.68
CA LYS A 173 -0.70 -15.91 19.51
C LYS A 173 -1.52 -16.10 18.23
N GLU A 174 -2.58 -16.92 18.28
CA GLU A 174 -3.48 -17.13 17.14
C GLU A 174 -4.19 -15.85 16.68
N ALA A 175 -4.65 -15.01 17.62
CA ALA A 175 -5.29 -13.75 17.29
C ALA A 175 -4.29 -12.75 16.67
N SER A 176 -3.07 -12.70 17.20
CA SER A 176 -1.96 -11.89 16.66
C SER A 176 -1.60 -12.33 15.24
N ASP A 177 -1.41 -13.64 15.01
CA ASP A 177 -1.05 -14.20 13.71
C ASP A 177 -2.14 -13.92 12.66
N ARG A 178 -3.40 -14.12 13.04
CA ARG A 178 -4.55 -13.79 12.19
C ARG A 178 -4.56 -12.30 11.87
N PHE A 179 -4.32 -11.44 12.87
CA PHE A 179 -4.27 -10.00 12.68
C PHE A 179 -3.13 -9.59 11.73
N MET A 180 -1.94 -10.21 11.85
CA MET A 180 -0.81 -9.99 10.94
C MET A 180 -1.15 -10.35 9.49
N VAL A 181 -1.76 -11.51 9.26
CA VAL A 181 -2.13 -11.96 7.91
C VAL A 181 -3.09 -10.97 7.25
N PHE A 182 -4.16 -10.58 7.95
CA PHE A 182 -5.24 -9.78 7.36
C PHE A 182 -4.94 -8.27 7.31
N ASN A 183 -4.03 -7.76 8.15
CA ASN A 183 -3.74 -6.32 8.21
C ASN A 183 -2.35 -5.93 7.71
N TYR A 184 -1.50 -6.90 7.37
CA TYR A 184 -0.16 -6.65 6.86
C TYR A 184 0.13 -7.49 5.62
N PHE A 185 0.13 -8.82 5.72
CA PHE A 185 0.62 -9.65 4.62
C PHE A 185 -0.30 -9.63 3.40
N LEU A 186 -1.58 -9.95 3.59
CA LEU A 186 -2.52 -10.07 2.47
C LEU A 186 -2.76 -8.73 1.75
N PRO A 187 -3.04 -7.59 2.45
CA PRO A 187 -3.28 -6.32 1.77
C PRO A 187 -2.07 -5.86 0.96
N TRP A 188 -0.86 -5.90 1.56
CA TRP A 188 0.34 -5.42 0.89
C TRP A 188 0.81 -6.34 -0.23
N ALA A 189 0.64 -7.66 -0.08
CA ALA A 189 0.93 -8.60 -1.17
C ALA A 189 0.06 -8.33 -2.40
N VAL A 190 -1.24 -8.10 -2.21
CA VAL A 190 -2.17 -7.78 -3.31
C VAL A 190 -1.84 -6.44 -3.95
N ILE A 191 -1.62 -5.39 -3.14
CA ILE A 191 -1.28 -4.05 -3.62
C ILE A 191 0.03 -4.07 -4.43
N ALA A 192 1.07 -4.69 -3.89
CA ALA A 192 2.38 -4.76 -4.54
C ALA A 192 2.32 -5.56 -5.85
N ALA A 193 1.61 -6.69 -5.87
CA ALA A 193 1.40 -7.48 -7.09
C ALA A 193 0.70 -6.68 -8.19
N ILE A 194 -0.33 -5.91 -7.83
CA ILE A 194 -1.07 -5.07 -8.78
C ILE A 194 -0.16 -3.95 -9.32
N ILE A 195 0.57 -3.23 -8.46
CA ILE A 195 1.46 -2.14 -8.89
C ILE A 195 2.59 -2.68 -9.78
N ALA A 196 3.31 -3.71 -9.36
CA ALA A 196 4.41 -4.28 -10.13
C ALA A 196 3.90 -4.87 -11.45
N GLY A 197 2.78 -5.61 -11.42
CA GLY A 197 2.14 -6.14 -12.62
C GLY A 197 1.71 -5.03 -13.59
N LEU A 198 1.14 -3.93 -13.10
CA LEU A 198 0.79 -2.76 -13.91
C LEU A 198 2.02 -2.14 -14.59
N LEU A 199 3.08 -1.89 -13.83
CA LEU A 199 4.31 -1.28 -14.34
C LEU A 199 5.03 -2.20 -15.33
N SER A 200 5.17 -3.48 -14.99
CA SER A 200 5.75 -4.51 -15.86
C SER A 200 4.94 -4.67 -17.14
N TRP A 201 3.60 -4.70 -17.07
CA TRP A 201 2.77 -4.73 -18.26
C TRP A 201 2.95 -3.47 -19.11
N GLY A 202 3.00 -2.30 -18.48
CA GLY A 202 3.26 -1.03 -19.17
C GLY A 202 4.57 -1.05 -19.96
N TYR A 203 5.63 -1.57 -19.35
CA TYR A 203 6.98 -1.62 -19.90
C TYR A 203 7.17 -2.69 -20.98
N PHE A 204 6.79 -3.94 -20.68
CA PHE A 204 7.09 -5.10 -21.53
C PHE A 204 5.98 -5.45 -22.54
N SER A 205 4.80 -4.82 -22.47
CA SER A 205 3.70 -5.15 -23.39
C SER A 205 4.12 -4.99 -24.86
N PRO A 206 3.73 -5.90 -25.77
CA PRO A 206 4.03 -5.82 -27.20
C PRO A 206 3.57 -4.54 -27.91
N ARG A 207 2.75 -3.72 -27.24
CA ARG A 207 2.27 -2.42 -27.73
C ARG A 207 3.13 -1.24 -27.28
N SER A 208 4.08 -1.46 -26.37
CA SER A 208 5.12 -0.48 -26.03
C SER A 208 6.08 -0.36 -27.21
N GLU A 209 6.39 0.87 -27.63
CA GLU A 209 7.39 1.14 -28.68
C GLU A 209 8.79 0.59 -28.33
N GLN A 210 9.01 0.19 -27.07
CA GLN A 210 10.27 -0.29 -26.53
C GLN A 210 10.31 -1.81 -26.30
N ALA A 211 9.21 -2.54 -26.53
CA ALA A 211 9.13 -3.95 -26.13
C ALA A 211 9.90 -4.87 -27.09
N PRO A 212 10.96 -5.58 -26.64
CA PRO A 212 11.53 -6.67 -27.40
C PRO A 212 10.52 -7.84 -27.46
N ALA A 213 10.52 -8.60 -28.55
CA ALA A 213 9.65 -9.77 -28.70
C ALA A 213 9.92 -10.85 -27.62
N TYR A 214 11.10 -10.80 -27.00
CA TYR A 214 11.59 -11.70 -25.98
C TYR A 214 12.48 -10.93 -25.01
N ILE A 215 12.32 -11.17 -23.71
CA ILE A 215 13.10 -10.53 -22.65
C ILE A 215 14.17 -11.51 -22.21
N ASP A 216 15.43 -11.08 -22.21
CA ASP A 216 16.52 -11.97 -21.84
C ASP A 216 16.50 -12.29 -20.32
N VAL A 217 17.20 -13.36 -19.95
CA VAL A 217 17.20 -13.83 -18.55
C VAL A 217 17.83 -12.81 -17.61
N ALA A 218 18.82 -12.04 -18.06
CA ALA A 218 19.53 -11.09 -17.22
C ALA A 218 18.68 -9.86 -16.92
N GLU A 219 18.05 -9.29 -17.95
CA GLU A 219 17.09 -8.20 -17.85
C GLU A 219 15.95 -8.58 -16.90
N MET A 220 15.38 -9.77 -17.07
CA MET A 220 14.36 -10.30 -16.18
C MET A 220 14.84 -10.43 -14.73
N ALA A 221 16.02 -11.01 -14.52
CA ALA A 221 16.57 -11.22 -13.18
C ALA A 221 16.81 -9.89 -12.45
N PHE A 222 17.45 -8.92 -13.10
CA PHE A 222 17.74 -7.62 -12.50
C PHE A 222 16.48 -6.76 -12.33
N SER A 223 15.52 -6.85 -13.25
CA SER A 223 14.22 -6.17 -13.12
C SER A 223 13.49 -6.65 -11.87
N CYS A 224 13.26 -7.96 -11.73
CA CYS A 224 12.61 -8.52 -10.55
C CYS A 224 13.42 -8.32 -9.26
N GLY A 225 14.75 -8.36 -9.33
CA GLY A 225 15.62 -8.01 -8.20
C GLY A 225 15.41 -6.58 -7.72
N GLY A 226 15.32 -5.62 -8.65
CA GLY A 226 15.01 -4.22 -8.36
C GLY A 226 13.61 -4.04 -7.78
N THR A 227 12.59 -4.67 -8.38
CA THR A 227 11.22 -4.69 -7.86
C THR A 227 11.19 -5.21 -6.42
N ALA A 228 11.85 -6.34 -6.17
CA ALA A 228 11.91 -6.96 -4.84
C ALA A 228 12.48 -6.01 -3.79
N TYR A 229 13.58 -5.34 -4.13
CA TYR A 229 14.24 -4.38 -3.24
C TYR A 229 13.34 -3.19 -2.91
N ILE A 230 12.80 -2.52 -3.94
CA ILE A 230 12.00 -1.30 -3.79
C ILE A 230 10.70 -1.60 -3.03
N ILE A 231 10.01 -2.68 -3.39
CA ILE A 231 8.75 -3.06 -2.73
C ILE A 231 8.99 -3.44 -1.27
N ALA A 232 9.99 -4.29 -0.98
CA ALA A 232 10.25 -4.68 0.41
C ALA A 232 10.61 -3.47 1.28
N LEU A 233 11.41 -2.54 0.75
CA LEU A 233 11.77 -1.32 1.47
C LEU A 233 10.57 -0.40 1.72
N TRP A 234 9.75 -0.18 0.69
CA TRP A 234 8.56 0.66 0.78
C TRP A 234 7.56 0.11 1.80
N ILE A 235 7.26 -1.20 1.73
CA ILE A 235 6.33 -1.84 2.65
C ILE A 235 6.89 -1.88 4.07
N ALA A 236 8.19 -2.10 4.26
CA ALA A 236 8.81 -2.04 5.59
C ALA A 236 8.62 -0.68 6.25
N TYR A 237 8.82 0.41 5.49
CA TYR A 237 8.64 1.77 5.97
C TYR A 237 7.20 2.06 6.43
N ILE A 238 6.21 1.67 5.62
CA ILE A 238 4.80 1.90 5.96
C ILE A 238 4.40 1.00 7.14
N THR A 239 4.77 -0.27 7.07
CA THR A 239 4.42 -1.28 8.08
C THR A 239 4.91 -0.90 9.46
N GLN A 240 6.14 -0.35 9.58
CA GLN A 240 6.66 0.10 10.87
C GLN A 240 5.73 1.12 11.56
N LYS A 241 5.15 2.05 10.79
CA LYS A 241 4.25 3.09 11.35
C LYS A 241 2.98 2.47 11.93
N GLN A 242 2.35 1.58 11.16
CA GLN A 242 1.15 0.86 11.59
C GLN A 242 1.46 -0.04 12.79
N ALA A 243 2.50 -0.87 12.69
CA ALA A 243 2.90 -1.83 13.72
C ALA A 243 3.20 -1.17 15.08
N THR A 244 3.77 0.04 15.07
CA THR A 244 4.02 0.78 16.32
C THR A 244 2.72 1.08 17.09
N ILE A 245 1.65 1.43 16.38
CA ILE A 245 0.34 1.71 16.98
C ILE A 245 -0.32 0.39 17.42
N ASP A 246 -0.23 -0.64 16.58
CA ASP A 246 -0.88 -1.93 16.82
C ASP A 246 -0.27 -2.69 18.00
N ILE A 247 1.05 -2.58 18.21
CA ILE A 247 1.75 -3.09 19.40
C ILE A 247 1.24 -2.38 20.65
N ARG A 248 1.17 -1.04 20.64
CA ARG A 248 0.64 -0.26 21.77
C ARG A 248 -0.82 -0.57 22.06
N ALA A 249 -1.59 -0.93 21.04
CA ALA A 249 -2.97 -1.36 21.16
C ALA A 249 -3.13 -2.84 21.55
N HIS A 250 -2.04 -3.56 21.85
CA HIS A 250 -2.01 -4.98 22.25
C HIS A 250 -2.65 -5.92 21.22
N LEU A 251 -2.61 -5.55 19.95
CA LEU A 251 -3.14 -6.36 18.84
C LEU A 251 -2.12 -7.37 18.33
N LEU A 252 -0.84 -7.12 18.61
CA LEU A 252 0.28 -7.94 18.21
C LEU A 252 0.98 -8.49 19.44
N ARG A 253 1.32 -9.78 19.38
CA ARG A 253 2.17 -10.47 20.33
C ARG A 253 3.50 -10.79 19.66
N PHE A 254 4.58 -10.42 20.33
CA PHE A 254 5.96 -10.72 19.93
C PHE A 254 6.62 -11.50 21.05
N ASP A 255 7.49 -12.44 20.70
CA ASP A 255 8.35 -13.10 21.68
C ASP A 255 9.48 -12.12 22.07
N ASP A 256 10.11 -12.31 23.24
CA ASP A 256 11.10 -11.36 23.79
C ASP A 256 12.32 -11.16 22.87
N ASP A 257 12.64 -12.18 22.09
CA ASP A 257 13.78 -12.19 21.16
C ASP A 257 13.46 -11.62 19.77
N ASP A 258 12.19 -11.29 19.49
CA ASP A 258 11.74 -10.78 18.18
C ASP A 258 12.19 -9.33 17.97
N THR A 259 13.44 -9.17 17.54
CA THR A 259 14.06 -7.87 17.28
C THR A 259 14.78 -7.85 15.94
N LEU A 260 14.79 -6.68 15.32
CA LEU A 260 15.50 -6.43 14.07
C LEU A 260 15.92 -4.96 14.03
N ASP A 261 17.22 -4.72 14.14
CA ASP A 261 17.77 -3.39 13.97
C ASP A 261 17.71 -2.95 12.49
N GLU A 262 17.85 -1.64 12.28
CA GLU A 262 17.72 -1.03 10.97
C GLU A 262 18.80 -1.50 9.99
N GLY A 263 20.04 -1.69 10.46
CA GLY A 263 21.15 -2.17 9.62
C GLY A 263 20.90 -3.60 9.13
N THR A 264 20.48 -4.49 10.04
CA THR A 264 20.13 -5.87 9.70
C THR A 264 18.91 -5.94 8.77
N MET A 265 17.89 -5.10 8.98
CA MET A 265 16.74 -5.00 8.06
C MET A 265 17.18 -4.65 6.63
N TYR A 266 18.01 -3.61 6.46
CA TYR A 266 18.53 -3.25 5.14
C TYR A 266 19.34 -4.39 4.53
N PHE A 267 20.21 -5.05 5.30
CA PHE A 267 20.97 -6.20 4.82
C PHE A 267 20.05 -7.33 4.33
N LEU A 268 19.02 -7.70 5.09
CA LEU A 268 18.08 -8.75 4.70
C LEU A 268 17.30 -8.40 3.42
N ILE A 269 16.91 -7.14 3.24
CA ILE A 269 16.24 -6.69 2.01
C ILE A 269 17.18 -6.77 0.79
N HIS A 270 18.47 -6.41 0.95
CA HIS A 270 19.47 -6.59 -0.10
C HIS A 270 19.70 -8.07 -0.41
N ALA A 271 19.83 -8.91 0.62
CA ALA A 271 20.02 -10.35 0.48
C ALA A 271 18.82 -10.99 -0.23
N TRP A 272 17.59 -10.59 0.12
CA TRP A 272 16.36 -11.04 -0.53
C TRP A 272 16.34 -10.70 -2.02
N SER A 273 16.67 -9.45 -2.39
CA SER A 273 16.81 -9.04 -3.79
C SER A 273 17.85 -9.88 -4.53
N GLY A 274 19.02 -10.12 -3.92
CA GLY A 274 20.05 -11.01 -4.46
C GLY A 274 19.57 -12.45 -4.65
N CYS A 275 18.80 -12.99 -3.69
CA CYS A 275 18.19 -14.31 -3.80
C CYS A 275 17.21 -14.41 -4.97
N ILE A 276 16.40 -13.38 -5.24
CA ILE A 276 15.51 -13.34 -6.40
C ILE A 276 16.29 -13.38 -7.71
N ILE A 277 17.34 -12.56 -7.84
CA ILE A 277 18.21 -12.54 -9.02
C ILE A 277 18.80 -13.93 -9.26
N VAL A 278 19.41 -14.53 -8.24
CA VAL A 278 20.04 -15.86 -8.32
C VAL A 278 19.00 -16.94 -8.64
N ALA A 279 17.82 -16.90 -8.02
CA ALA A 279 16.75 -17.85 -8.27
C ALA A 279 16.30 -17.83 -9.73
N ILE A 280 16.12 -16.64 -10.33
CA ILE A 280 15.75 -16.53 -11.74
C ILE A 280 16.83 -17.13 -12.65
N PHE A 281 18.12 -16.86 -12.40
CA PHE A 281 19.20 -17.48 -13.17
C PHE A 281 19.21 -19.01 -13.04
N ILE A 282 19.04 -19.53 -11.82
CA ILE A 282 19.00 -20.97 -11.55
C ILE A 282 17.81 -21.62 -12.26
N ILE A 283 16.60 -21.08 -12.10
CA ILE A 283 15.38 -21.59 -12.71
C ILE A 283 15.52 -21.58 -14.23
N SER A 284 15.92 -20.45 -14.83
CA SER A 284 16.12 -20.35 -16.28
C SER A 284 17.13 -21.37 -16.80
N ARG A 285 18.22 -21.61 -16.07
CA ARG A 285 19.20 -22.64 -16.41
C ARG A 285 18.61 -24.05 -16.33
N PHE A 286 17.86 -24.37 -15.27
CA PHE A 286 17.25 -25.69 -15.10
C PHE A 286 16.20 -26.00 -16.17
N PHE A 287 15.40 -25.01 -16.56
CA PHE A 287 14.36 -25.18 -17.58
C PHE A 287 14.84 -24.86 -19.00
N SER A 288 16.14 -24.57 -19.19
CA SER A 288 16.72 -24.19 -20.48
C SER A 288 16.00 -23.01 -21.15
N TRP A 289 15.50 -22.06 -20.35
CA TRP A 289 14.88 -20.85 -20.85
C TRP A 289 15.95 -19.90 -21.37
N ALA A 290 15.90 -19.62 -22.68
CA ALA A 290 16.74 -18.60 -23.30
C ALA A 290 16.16 -17.19 -23.14
N SER A 291 14.84 -17.08 -22.97
CA SER A 291 14.13 -15.82 -22.85
C SER A 291 12.73 -16.00 -22.25
N PHE A 292 12.10 -14.88 -21.89
CA PHE A 292 10.76 -14.78 -21.36
C PHE A 292 9.84 -14.01 -22.29
N THR A 293 8.58 -14.42 -22.34
CA THR A 293 7.51 -13.63 -22.95
C THR A 293 7.08 -12.49 -22.01
N PRO A 294 6.53 -11.38 -22.55
CA PRO A 294 6.01 -10.28 -21.73
C PRO A 294 5.01 -10.69 -20.64
N LEU A 295 4.16 -11.67 -20.95
CA LEU A 295 3.19 -12.19 -19.98
C LEU A 295 3.89 -12.93 -18.83
N GLN A 296 4.91 -13.76 -19.14
CA GLN A 296 5.69 -14.44 -18.10
C GLN A 296 6.40 -13.45 -17.21
N VAL A 297 7.03 -12.42 -17.78
CA VAL A 297 7.69 -11.36 -17.01
C VAL A 297 6.70 -10.66 -16.08
N THR A 298 5.54 -10.26 -16.60
CA THR A 298 4.49 -9.60 -15.80
C THR A 298 4.00 -10.45 -14.64
N LEU A 299 3.77 -11.75 -14.87
CA LEU A 299 3.30 -12.67 -13.83
C LEU A 299 4.37 -12.94 -12.77
N ILE A 300 5.63 -13.12 -13.19
CA ILE A 300 6.74 -13.35 -12.26
C ILE A 300 7.01 -12.08 -11.45
N ASP A 301 7.02 -10.90 -12.06
CA ASP A 301 7.28 -9.64 -11.35
C ASP A 301 6.16 -9.32 -10.34
N ALA A 302 4.90 -9.58 -10.69
CA ALA A 302 3.78 -9.48 -9.76
C ALA A 302 3.92 -10.45 -8.57
N LEU A 303 4.36 -11.69 -8.81
CA LEU A 303 4.59 -12.68 -7.75
C LEU A 303 5.77 -12.27 -6.86
N VAL A 304 6.87 -11.83 -7.46
CA VAL A 304 8.06 -11.34 -6.73
C VAL A 304 7.68 -10.15 -5.86
N ALA A 305 6.89 -9.21 -6.37
CA ALA A 305 6.39 -8.08 -5.60
C ALA A 305 5.50 -8.52 -4.43
N ALA A 306 4.60 -9.49 -4.63
CA ALA A 306 3.77 -10.03 -3.56
C ALA A 306 4.61 -10.64 -2.42
N LEU A 307 5.60 -11.47 -2.76
CA LEU A 307 6.50 -12.08 -1.79
C LEU A 307 7.37 -11.03 -1.08
N SER A 308 7.84 -10.03 -1.83
CA SER A 308 8.68 -8.95 -1.29
C SER A 308 7.89 -8.04 -0.36
N ALA A 309 6.59 -7.86 -0.58
CA ALA A 309 5.73 -7.15 0.34
C ALA A 309 5.59 -7.88 1.69
N ILE A 310 5.54 -9.21 1.68
CA ILE A 310 5.53 -10.02 2.92
C ILE A 310 6.86 -9.86 3.66
N VAL A 311 7.99 -9.96 2.95
CA VAL A 311 9.32 -9.74 3.54
C VAL A 311 9.45 -8.32 4.11
N GLY A 312 8.98 -7.31 3.38
CA GLY A 312 8.93 -5.93 3.84
C GLY A 312 8.06 -5.77 5.09
N ALA A 313 6.87 -6.38 5.11
CA ALA A 313 5.98 -6.33 6.27
C ALA A 313 6.61 -6.96 7.52
N LEU A 314 7.26 -8.12 7.39
CA LEU A 314 8.03 -8.74 8.48
C LEU A 314 9.13 -7.82 9.00
N GLY A 315 9.91 -7.22 8.09
CA GLY A 315 10.95 -6.25 8.46
C GLY A 315 10.39 -5.04 9.21
N GLY A 316 9.26 -4.49 8.76
CA GLY A 316 8.58 -3.37 9.41
C GLY A 316 8.03 -3.72 10.80
N LEU A 317 7.45 -4.91 10.97
CA LEU A 317 6.92 -5.41 12.25
C LEU A 317 8.04 -5.52 13.30
N LEU A 318 9.13 -6.21 12.95
CA LEU A 318 10.27 -6.40 13.86
C LEU A 318 10.99 -5.08 14.19
N ARG A 319 11.08 -4.17 13.21
CA ARG A 319 11.62 -2.82 13.42
C ARG A 319 10.77 -2.00 14.38
N ALA A 320 9.43 -2.09 14.28
CA ALA A 320 8.53 -1.41 15.19
C ALA A 320 8.70 -1.91 16.64
N ARG A 321 8.78 -3.23 16.82
CA ARG A 321 9.06 -3.85 18.13
C ARG A 321 10.36 -3.34 18.74
N THR A 322 11.44 -3.36 17.96
CA THR A 322 12.77 -2.87 18.37
C THR A 322 12.74 -1.39 18.79
N SER A 323 12.00 -0.56 18.03
CA SER A 323 11.86 0.86 18.33
C SER A 323 11.17 1.12 19.68
N LEU A 324 10.14 0.34 20.00
CA LEU A 324 9.42 0.46 21.27
C LEU A 324 10.27 -0.01 22.46
N LEU A 325 10.94 -1.16 22.34
CA LEU A 325 11.86 -1.66 23.38
C LEU A 325 12.95 -0.63 23.71
N THR A 326 13.52 0.02 22.70
CA THR A 326 14.54 1.06 22.87
C THR A 326 13.99 2.32 23.57
N GLN A 327 12.71 2.63 23.38
CA GLN A 327 12.06 3.77 24.05
C GLN A 327 11.78 3.48 25.52
N GLU A 328 11.42 2.25 25.87
CA GLU A 328 11.18 1.83 27.26
C GLU A 328 12.48 1.81 28.07
N LEU A 329 13.60 1.36 27.49
CA LEU A 329 14.92 1.39 28.14
C LEU A 329 15.44 2.79 28.45
N LYS A 330 14.85 3.84 27.85
CA LYS A 330 15.23 5.25 28.07
C LYS A 330 14.38 5.96 29.14
N LYS A 331 13.32 5.33 29.63
CA LYS A 331 12.48 5.84 30.73
C LYS A 331 12.99 5.34 32.07
#